data_AF-A0A2G2YKT3-F1
#
_entry.id   AF-A0A2G2YKT3-F1
#
_cell.length_a   1.000
_cell.length_b   1.000
_cell.length_c   1.000
_cell.angle_alpha   90.00
_cell.angle_beta   90.00
_cell.angle_gamma   90.00
#
_symmetry.space_group_name_H-M   'P 1'
#
loop_
_entity.id
_entity.type
_entity.pdbx_description
1 polymer ?
#
loop_
_entity_poly.entity_id
_entity_poly.type
_entity_poly.pdbx_seq_one_letter_code
_entity_poly.pdbx_strand_id
1 'polypeptide(L)'
;MVNYLKQNMHCHQNYVANRTKNRTSGLRQYLVRCKIYKLPPTSSSGQTLLNFQTKDSSGEYWKFEQEVVRRALFEMIIIDELPFSFVENEGFKKFMSKAQPLFWIPSRRTITRDC
;
A
#
# COMPACT_ATOMS: atom_id res chain seq x y z
N MET A 1 -40.95 -22.12 0.74
CA MET A 1 -39.73 -21.31 0.93
C MET A 1 -40.08 -19.84 0.67
N VAL A 2 -39.97 -18.96 1.67
CA VAL A 2 -40.33 -17.54 1.51
C VAL A 2 -39.09 -16.74 1.10
N ASN A 3 -39.14 -16.17 -0.09
CA ASN A 3 -38.13 -15.24 -0.61
C ASN A 3 -38.59 -13.79 -0.37
N TYR A 4 -37.65 -12.88 -0.18
CA TYR A 4 -37.90 -11.45 0.00
C TYR A 4 -36.80 -10.62 -0.67
N LEU A 5 -37.08 -9.36 -0.96
CA LEU A 5 -36.12 -8.45 -1.56
C LEU A 5 -35.27 -7.79 -0.47
N LYS A 6 -33.96 -7.73 -0.68
CA LYS A 6 -33.02 -6.99 0.16
C LYS A 6 -32.20 -6.04 -0.71
N GLN A 7 -32.00 -4.81 -0.26
CA GLN A 7 -31.20 -3.81 -0.98
C GLN A 7 -29.72 -3.98 -0.65
N ASN A 8 -28.86 -3.84 -1.67
CA ASN A 8 -27.42 -3.77 -1.49
C ASN A 8 -26.97 -2.32 -1.35
N MET A 9 -26.16 -2.00 -0.34
CA MET A 9 -25.72 -0.62 -0.04
C MET A 9 -24.72 -0.03 -1.04
N HIS A 10 -24.01 -0.84 -1.81
CA HIS A 10 -23.00 -0.34 -2.77
C HIS A 10 -23.60 0.11 -4.09
N CYS A 11 -24.79 -0.37 -4.42
CA CYS A 11 -25.42 -0.18 -5.72
C CYS A 11 -26.90 0.14 -5.64
N HIS A 12 -27.45 0.14 -4.42
CA HIS A 12 -28.85 0.45 -4.10
C HIS A 12 -29.88 -0.34 -4.90
N GLN A 13 -29.52 -1.49 -5.49
CA GLN A 13 -30.49 -2.37 -6.14
C GLN A 13 -30.90 -3.52 -5.22
N ASN A 14 -32.12 -3.99 -5.45
CA ASN A 14 -32.70 -5.10 -4.72
C ASN A 14 -32.26 -6.44 -5.31
N TYR A 15 -31.97 -7.41 -4.46
CA TYR A 15 -31.74 -8.80 -4.83
C TYR A 15 -32.62 -9.73 -4.00
N VAL A 16 -32.87 -10.94 -4.53
CA VAL A 16 -33.72 -11.94 -3.89
C VAL A 16 -32.92 -12.67 -2.82
N ALA A 17 -33.40 -12.60 -1.57
CA ALA A 17 -32.87 -13.29 -0.42
C ALA A 17 -33.88 -14.30 0.13
N ASN A 18 -33.40 -15.38 0.75
CA ASN A 18 -34.24 -16.44 1.29
C ASN A 18 -34.20 -16.41 2.82
N ARG A 19 -35.37 -16.40 3.51
CA ARG A 19 -35.42 -16.33 5.00
C ARG A 19 -34.91 -17.59 5.69
N THR A 20 -35.03 -18.74 5.03
CA THR A 20 -34.68 -20.05 5.58
C THR A 20 -33.23 -20.47 5.30
N LYS A 21 -32.58 -19.86 4.29
CA LYS A 21 -31.20 -20.14 3.94
C LYS A 21 -30.36 -18.88 4.13
N ASN A 22 -29.70 -18.77 5.28
CA ASN A 22 -28.76 -17.67 5.62
C ASN A 22 -27.43 -17.76 4.84
N ARG A 23 -27.46 -18.25 3.60
CA ARG A 23 -26.27 -18.47 2.78
C ARG A 23 -25.89 -17.17 2.08
N THR A 24 -24.60 -16.83 2.10
CA THR A 24 -24.03 -15.66 1.40
C THR A 24 -24.02 -15.79 -0.13
N SER A 25 -24.44 -16.94 -0.67
CA SER A 25 -24.40 -17.25 -2.10
C SER A 25 -25.28 -16.34 -2.97
N GLY A 26 -26.46 -15.95 -2.48
CA GLY A 26 -27.36 -15.06 -3.22
C GLY A 26 -26.77 -13.66 -3.40
N LEU A 27 -26.19 -13.11 -2.32
CA LEU A 27 -25.47 -11.84 -2.38
C LEU A 27 -24.22 -11.94 -3.25
N ARG A 28 -23.45 -13.04 -3.15
CA ARG A 28 -22.25 -13.26 -3.97
C ARG A 28 -22.57 -13.30 -5.47
N GLN A 29 -23.63 -14.02 -5.87
CA GLN A 29 -24.07 -14.05 -7.27
C GLN A 29 -24.55 -12.68 -7.75
N TYR A 30 -25.27 -11.94 -6.90
CA TYR A 30 -25.69 -10.58 -7.19
C TYR A 30 -24.49 -9.63 -7.39
N LEU A 31 -23.51 -9.66 -6.49
CA LEU A 31 -22.30 -8.83 -6.56
C LEU A 31 -21.48 -9.07 -7.83
N VAL A 32 -21.38 -10.32 -8.30
CA VAL A 32 -20.71 -10.65 -9.56
C VAL A 32 -21.44 -10.04 -10.78
N ARG A 33 -22.77 -9.92 -10.72
CA ARG A 33 -23.59 -9.35 -11.81
C ARG A 33 -23.79 -7.84 -11.70
N CYS A 34 -23.50 -7.26 -10.54
CA CYS A 34 -23.75 -5.84 -10.30
C CYS A 34 -22.72 -4.99 -11.05
N LYS A 35 -23.19 -4.20 -12.03
CA LYS A 35 -22.33 -3.34 -12.86
C LYS A 35 -21.61 -2.23 -12.08
N ILE A 36 -22.16 -1.85 -10.92
CA ILE A 36 -21.61 -0.80 -10.06
C ILE A 36 -20.52 -1.38 -9.13
N TYR A 37 -20.62 -2.66 -8.78
CA TYR A 37 -19.69 -3.30 -7.86
C TYR A 37 -18.42 -3.75 -8.59
N LYS A 38 -17.29 -3.13 -8.25
CA LYS A 38 -15.96 -3.59 -8.70
C LYS A 38 -15.44 -4.61 -7.68
N LEU A 39 -15.31 -5.86 -8.09
CA LEU A 39 -14.65 -6.89 -7.27
C LEU A 39 -13.21 -6.45 -6.98
N PRO A 40 -12.76 -6.44 -5.72
CA PRO A 40 -11.35 -6.23 -5.44
C PRO A 40 -10.54 -7.39 -6.08
N PRO A 41 -9.39 -7.09 -6.71
CA PRO A 41 -8.54 -8.14 -7.25
C PRO A 41 -8.16 -9.11 -6.14
N THR A 42 -8.34 -10.40 -6.38
CA THR A 42 -7.93 -11.49 -5.47
C THR A 42 -6.43 -11.66 -5.53
N SER A 43 -5.68 -10.64 -5.12
CA SER A 43 -4.24 -10.72 -4.92
C SER A 43 -3.97 -10.22 -3.51
N SER A 44 -3.68 -11.17 -2.62
CA SER A 44 -3.04 -10.91 -1.34
C SER A 44 -1.82 -10.03 -1.55
N SER A 45 -1.79 -8.82 -0.96
CA SER A 45 -0.61 -8.15 -0.37
C SER A 45 -0.93 -6.69 -0.09
N GLY A 46 -1.05 -6.33 1.20
CA GLY A 46 -0.94 -4.95 1.69
C GLY A 46 -2.05 -3.99 1.26
N GLN A 47 -2.34 -2.99 2.10
CA GLN A 47 -3.13 -1.85 1.66
C GLN A 47 -2.46 -1.22 0.43
N THR A 48 -3.25 -0.91 -0.60
CA THR A 48 -2.81 -0.09 -1.73
C THR A 48 -2.41 1.28 -1.19
N LEU A 49 -1.16 1.69 -1.39
CA LEU A 49 -0.79 3.10 -1.22
C LEU A 49 -1.73 3.95 -2.08
N LEU A 50 -2.47 4.84 -1.44
CA LEU A 50 -3.39 5.77 -2.10
C LEU A 50 -2.55 6.76 -2.93
N ASN A 51 -2.47 6.52 -4.24
CA ASN A 51 -1.94 7.50 -5.18
C ASN A 51 -3.04 8.52 -5.47
N PHE A 52 -3.05 9.64 -4.73
CA PHE A 52 -3.92 10.77 -5.06
C PHE A 52 -3.36 11.47 -6.31
N GLN A 53 -3.87 11.12 -7.48
CA GLN A 53 -3.78 12.01 -8.63
C GLN A 53 -4.78 13.15 -8.44
N THR A 54 -4.38 14.19 -7.72
CA THR A 54 -5.11 15.46 -7.70
C THR A 54 -4.47 16.43 -8.67
N LYS A 55 -5.17 16.67 -9.77
CA LYS A 55 -5.00 17.86 -10.59
C LYS A 55 -5.26 19.09 -9.72
N ASP A 56 -4.36 20.06 -9.85
CA ASP A 56 -4.54 21.48 -9.57
C ASP A 56 -4.76 21.89 -8.10
N SER A 57 -3.65 22.03 -7.38
CA SER A 57 -3.44 23.13 -6.42
C SER A 57 -1.94 23.29 -6.20
N SER A 58 -1.46 24.54 -6.22
CA SER A 58 -0.07 24.94 -6.01
C SER A 58 0.37 24.75 -4.54
N GLY A 59 0.19 23.54 -4.01
CA GLY A 59 0.86 23.07 -2.83
C GLY A 59 2.04 22.24 -3.29
N GLU A 60 3.25 22.62 -2.92
CA GLU A 60 4.42 21.76 -3.09
C GLU A 60 4.17 20.47 -2.30
N TYR A 61 3.82 19.41 -3.02
CA TYR A 61 3.73 18.08 -2.46
C TYR A 61 5.15 17.57 -2.25
N TRP A 62 5.43 17.09 -1.03
CA TRP A 62 6.71 16.47 -0.74
C TRP A 62 6.87 15.21 -1.59
N LYS A 63 7.83 15.25 -2.52
CA LYS A 63 8.21 14.11 -3.36
C LYS A 63 9.40 13.42 -2.73
N PHE A 64 9.28 12.11 -2.55
CA PHE A 64 10.43 11.31 -2.14
C PHE A 64 11.46 11.25 -3.27
N GLU A 65 12.67 11.69 -2.96
CA GLU A 65 13.83 11.60 -3.85
C GLU A 65 14.89 10.71 -3.22
N GLN A 66 15.16 9.58 -3.88
CA GLN A 66 16.06 8.57 -3.36
C GLN A 66 17.50 9.08 -3.22
N GLU A 67 17.98 9.86 -4.18
CA GLU A 67 19.33 10.44 -4.15
C GLU A 67 19.54 11.40 -2.99
N VAL A 68 18.50 12.15 -2.60
CA VAL A 68 18.57 13.09 -1.46
C VAL A 68 18.77 12.33 -0.16
N VAL A 69 17.94 11.30 0.10
CA VAL A 69 18.07 10.49 1.31
C VAL A 69 19.36 9.67 1.31
N ARG A 70 19.79 9.21 0.14
CA ARG A 70 21.05 8.49 -0.03
C ARG A 70 22.26 9.37 0.29
N ARG A 71 22.29 10.64 -0.15
CA ARG A 71 23.34 11.59 0.23
C ARG A 71 23.37 11.85 1.74
N ALA A 72 22.21 12.07 2.35
CA ALA A 72 22.12 12.23 3.80
C ALA A 72 22.63 11.00 4.57
N LEU A 73 22.38 9.79 4.07
CA LEU A 73 22.92 8.55 4.63
C LEU A 73 24.46 8.51 4.54
N PHE A 74 25.05 8.95 3.43
CA PHE A 74 26.51 9.04 3.30
C PHE A 74 27.11 10.09 4.23
N GLU A 75 26.50 11.27 4.30
CA GLU A 75 26.94 12.35 5.21
C GLU A 75 26.96 11.85 6.66
N MET A 76 25.91 11.15 7.11
CA MET A 76 25.88 10.54 8.45
C MET A 76 27.03 9.55 8.66
N ILE A 77 27.28 8.65 7.69
CA ILE A 77 28.37 7.66 7.81
C ILE A 77 29.74 8.34 7.93
N ILE A 78 29.97 9.42 7.18
CA ILE A 78 31.23 10.16 7.18
C ILE A 78 31.39 10.96 8.47
N ILE A 79 30.35 11.72 8.87
CA ILE A 79 30.38 12.60 10.05
C ILE A 79 30.53 11.78 11.34
N ASP A 80 29.81 10.67 11.45
CA ASP A 80 29.80 9.83 12.65
C ASP A 80 30.86 8.70 12.59
N GLU A 81 31.72 8.71 11.57
CA GLU A 81 32.77 7.70 11.32
C GLU A 81 32.26 6.24 11.41
N LEU A 82 31.05 5.99 10.92
CA LEU A 82 30.43 4.69 11.01
C LEU A 82 31.05 3.71 10.01
N PRO A 83 31.12 2.40 10.35
CA PRO A 83 31.53 1.40 9.38
C PRO A 83 30.52 1.33 8.23
N PHE A 84 30.98 1.16 6.99
CA PHE A 84 30.09 1.04 5.82
C PHE A 84 29.11 -0.15 5.91
N SER A 85 29.37 -1.14 6.76
CA SER A 85 28.44 -2.23 7.07
C SER A 85 27.23 -1.79 7.90
N PHE A 86 27.22 -0.56 8.43
CA PHE A 86 26.15 -0.03 9.26
C PHE A 86 24.78 -0.15 8.58
N VAL A 87 24.72 0.08 7.26
CA VAL A 87 23.48 0.00 6.48
C VAL A 87 22.91 -1.41 6.38
N GLU A 88 23.74 -2.43 6.63
CA GLU A 88 23.35 -3.83 6.61
C GLU A 88 22.86 -4.32 7.98
N ASN A 89 22.97 -3.49 9.02
CA ASN A 89 22.51 -3.82 10.37
C ASN A 89 20.98 -3.97 10.40
N GLU A 90 20.50 -5.05 11.03
CA GLU A 90 19.07 -5.34 11.14
C GLU A 90 18.28 -4.24 11.87
N GLY A 91 18.90 -3.61 12.89
CA GLY A 91 18.29 -2.49 13.60
C GLY A 91 18.06 -1.29 12.67
N PHE A 92 19.05 -0.95 11.85
CA PHE A 92 18.96 0.15 10.89
C PHE A 92 17.92 -0.14 9.80
N LYS A 93 17.92 -1.35 9.22
CA LYS A 93 16.91 -1.76 8.23
C LYS A 93 15.49 -1.68 8.80
N LYS A 94 15.28 -2.14 10.04
CA LYS A 94 13.97 -2.05 10.72
C LYS A 94 13.56 -0.61 10.95
N PHE A 95 14.48 0.24 11.41
CA PHE A 95 14.22 1.67 11.58
C PHE A 95 13.81 2.33 10.25
N MET A 96 14.60 2.15 9.19
CA MET A 96 14.31 2.72 7.88
C MET A 96 13.02 2.19 7.25
N SER A 97 12.68 0.91 7.50
CA SER A 97 11.39 0.36 7.04
C SER A 97 10.17 1.08 7.63
N LYS A 98 10.34 1.76 8.77
CA LYS A 98 9.30 2.57 9.43
C LYS A 98 9.41 4.04 9.07
N ALA A 99 10.64 4.58 9.01
CA ALA A 99 10.88 5.99 8.74
C ALA A 99 10.63 6.35 7.27
N GLN A 100 11.16 5.55 6.33
CA GLN A 100 10.99 5.77 4.90
C GLN A 100 10.91 4.42 4.15
N PRO A 101 9.71 3.83 4.03
CA PRO A 101 9.52 2.52 3.41
C PRO A 101 9.90 2.45 1.92
N LEU A 102 9.91 3.60 1.23
CA LEU A 102 10.25 3.67 -0.19
C LEU A 102 11.77 3.76 -0.43
N PHE A 103 12.57 3.93 0.63
CA PHE A 103 14.01 4.03 0.50
C PHE A 103 14.63 2.65 0.30
N TRP A 104 15.20 2.44 -0.88
CA TRP A 104 16.10 1.30 -1.10
C TRP A 104 17.42 1.58 -0.39
N ILE A 105 17.69 0.77 0.63
CA ILE A 105 18.94 0.82 1.38
C ILE A 105 20.07 0.26 0.51
N PRO A 106 21.10 1.06 0.16
CA PRO A 106 22.23 0.58 -0.62
C PRO A 106 23.02 -0.48 0.15
N SER A 107 23.65 -1.40 -0.57
CA SER A 107 24.55 -2.37 0.06
C SER A 107 25.86 -1.72 0.49
N ARG A 108 26.61 -2.35 1.39
CA ARG A 108 27.96 -1.89 1.75
C ARG A 108 28.85 -1.72 0.51
N ARG A 109 28.78 -2.65 -0.45
CA ARG A 109 29.56 -2.57 -1.70
C ARG A 109 29.19 -1.38 -2.56
N THR A 110 27.90 -1.03 -2.59
CA THR A 110 27.41 0.14 -3.32
C THR A 110 27.97 1.40 -2.69
N ILE A 111 27.88 1.51 -1.35
CA ILE A 111 28.42 2.65 -0.60
C ILE A 111 29.92 2.83 -0.87
N THR A 112 30.71 1.75 -0.77
CA THR A 112 32.16 1.83 -1.01
C THR A 112 32.53 2.26 -2.44
N ARG A 113 31.68 1.99 -3.45
CA ARG A 113 31.94 2.38 -4.84
C ARG A 113 31.57 3.82 -5.15
N ASP A 114 30.69 4.40 -4.34
CA ASP A 114 30.11 5.72 -4.58
C ASP A 114 30.69 6.81 -3.68
N CYS A 115 31.52 6.42 -2.69
CA CYS A 115 32.40 7.32 -1.94
C CYS A 115 33.63 7.74 -2.76
#